data_AF-A0AAN7TM43-F1
#
_entry.id   AF-A0AAN7TM43-F1
#
_cell.length_a   1.000
_cell.length_b   1.000
_cell.length_c   1.000
_cell.angle_alpha   90.00
_cell.angle_beta   90.00
_cell.angle_gamma   90.00
#
_symmetry.space_group_name_H-M   'P 1'
#
loop_
_entity.id
_entity.type
_entity.pdbx_description
1 polymer ?
#
loop_
_entity_poly.entity_id
_entity_poly.type
_entity_poly.pdbx_seq_one_letter_code
_entity_poly.pdbx_strand_id
1 'polypeptide(L)'
;MASKGEVYVDEDTGKDETSSGTQSQPYKTVQYAYLQHGADTQYHVRDPESQPDEVKWKPAAKAAIKKAANYADAQRKKAAKADELAIREKQEQESREKSLEEAKKIVIKDDASLPAAKKIPLGEKIDLEPAPRVQVVGRVTRQAKQSKLLFITLRDGTGYMQCLLAGDLANTYHAQTLTLETSIMIKGQLRAVEKGKTAPMNRELQADYFEIIGKAPGGDDAITNRVPPAGAENAQARLDMRHLAMRDEEISNVLYVRQAVEHAFSTKYWDLDFVKVSPPALVQTQVEGGSTLFEFDYYNEKAYLTQSSQLYLETAIPSFGNVYCIEKSFRAEKSLTRRHLSEYTHIEGELDFITFDDLLTHLEDLMCGVLEIVLAHPRTAAMIKKLNPDFTMPVRPFKRMKYTDAIDWLNAHDIKNENDQPHAFGDDIAEAAERRMTDILNVPIFLTHFPTEIKAFYMQKDPTDPRVTESVDCLMPGVGEIIGGSMRMDDYAELMEAYQKNGIPSEPYYWYTDLRRYGTSPHGGYGLGLERFLAWLCKQHTVRDTCLFPRYMGRCKP
;
A
#
# COMPACT_ATOMS: atom_id res chain seq x y z
N MET A 1 41.24 -63.13 6.01
CA MET A 1 39.94 -63.12 6.71
C MET A 1 40.00 -61.99 7.72
N ALA A 2 39.43 -60.83 7.41
CA ALA A 2 39.32 -59.74 8.38
C ALA A 2 38.20 -60.07 9.36
N SER A 3 38.44 -59.88 10.66
CA SER A 3 37.46 -60.00 11.73
C SER A 3 36.19 -59.20 11.37
N LYS A 4 35.02 -59.86 11.28
CA LYS A 4 33.74 -59.16 11.14
C LYS A 4 33.45 -58.48 12.47
N GLY A 5 33.45 -57.15 12.50
CA GLY A 5 33.03 -56.41 13.68
C GLY A 5 31.56 -56.73 14.00
N GLU A 6 31.27 -56.97 15.27
CA GLU A 6 29.90 -57.07 15.77
C GLU A 6 29.50 -55.71 16.36
N VAL A 7 28.32 -55.22 15.98
CA VAL A 7 27.78 -53.94 16.43
C VAL A 7 26.41 -54.15 17.06
N TYR A 8 26.21 -53.56 18.23
CA TYR A 8 25.04 -53.76 19.07
C TYR A 8 24.15 -52.53 19.06
N VAL A 9 22.83 -52.76 19.00
CA VAL A 9 21.80 -51.73 18.89
C VAL A 9 20.71 -51.98 19.94
N ASP A 10 20.50 -51.01 20.82
CA ASP A 10 19.44 -51.01 21.81
C ASP A 10 18.59 -49.75 21.61
N GLU A 11 17.35 -49.93 21.15
CA GLU A 11 16.43 -48.82 20.87
C GLU A 11 16.01 -48.08 22.15
N ASP A 12 16.05 -48.76 23.31
CA ASP A 12 15.62 -48.22 24.60
C ASP A 12 16.73 -47.43 25.30
N THR A 13 17.97 -47.94 25.28
CA THR A 13 19.08 -47.37 26.06
C THR A 13 20.25 -46.84 25.23
N GLY A 14 20.33 -47.20 23.95
CA GLY A 14 21.42 -46.84 23.06
C GLY A 14 21.45 -45.36 22.68
N LYS A 15 22.60 -44.92 22.15
CA LYS A 15 22.81 -43.54 21.67
C LYS A 15 23.52 -43.59 20.31
N ASP A 16 23.07 -42.81 19.34
CA ASP A 16 23.66 -42.87 18.00
C ASP A 16 24.97 -42.09 17.89
N GLU A 17 25.00 -40.81 18.30
CA GLU A 17 26.16 -39.94 18.06
C GLU A 17 27.34 -40.14 19.01
N THR A 18 27.11 -40.70 20.21
CA THR A 18 28.12 -40.75 21.30
C THR A 18 28.52 -42.17 21.68
N SER A 19 28.21 -43.16 20.85
CA SER A 19 28.35 -44.57 21.19
C SER A 19 29.35 -45.28 20.29
N SER A 20 30.00 -46.31 20.84
CA SER A 20 31.00 -47.12 20.13
C SER A 20 30.41 -48.36 19.44
N GLY A 21 29.12 -48.66 19.66
CA GLY A 21 28.44 -49.82 19.10
C GLY A 21 28.81 -51.14 19.79
N THR A 22 29.43 -51.11 20.97
CA THR A 22 29.74 -52.28 21.79
C THR A 22 28.54 -52.68 22.66
N GLN A 23 28.57 -53.84 23.30
CA GLN A 23 27.46 -54.26 24.18
C GLN A 23 27.21 -53.30 25.36
N SER A 24 28.26 -52.68 25.91
CA SER A 24 28.16 -51.71 27.00
C SER A 24 27.83 -50.29 26.53
N GLN A 25 28.00 -50.02 25.24
CA GLN A 25 27.63 -48.77 24.58
C GLN A 25 27.03 -49.11 23.22
N PRO A 26 25.75 -49.54 23.16
CA PRO A 26 25.09 -49.85 21.91
C PRO A 26 24.65 -48.58 21.18
N TYR A 27 24.51 -48.65 19.86
CA TYR A 27 23.82 -47.60 19.10
C TYR A 27 22.32 -47.62 19.41
N LYS A 28 21.62 -46.53 19.13
CA LYS A 28 20.17 -46.47 19.31
C LYS A 28 19.44 -47.07 18.12
N THR A 29 19.93 -46.84 16.91
CA THR A 29 19.25 -47.28 15.69
C THR A 29 20.16 -48.11 14.78
N VAL A 30 19.57 -49.13 14.15
CA VAL A 30 20.28 -49.97 13.16
C VAL A 30 20.69 -49.14 11.94
N GLN A 31 19.89 -48.14 11.57
CA GLN A 31 20.17 -47.24 10.44
C GLN A 31 21.45 -46.43 10.65
N TYR A 32 21.63 -45.85 11.84
CA TYR A 32 22.83 -45.09 12.16
C TYR A 32 24.05 -46.01 12.30
N ALA A 33 23.90 -47.13 13.00
CA ALA A 33 24.96 -48.15 13.10
C ALA A 33 25.41 -48.64 11.72
N TYR A 34 24.48 -48.81 10.78
CA TYR A 34 24.78 -49.23 9.41
C TYR A 34 25.52 -48.16 8.60
N LEU A 35 25.18 -46.88 8.80
CA LEU A 35 25.88 -45.76 8.16
C LEU A 35 27.37 -45.73 8.51
N GLN A 36 27.72 -46.02 9.77
CA GLN A 36 29.10 -45.98 10.26
C GLN A 36 29.91 -47.22 9.86
N HIS A 37 29.30 -48.40 9.91
CA HIS A 37 30.05 -49.67 9.85
C HIS A 37 29.83 -50.51 8.58
N GLY A 38 28.82 -50.21 7.76
CA GLY A 38 28.61 -50.80 6.44
C GLY A 38 28.20 -52.29 6.39
N ALA A 39 28.13 -52.82 5.18
CA ALA A 39 27.50 -54.12 4.89
C ALA A 39 28.24 -55.35 5.45
N ASP A 40 29.54 -55.22 5.72
CA ASP A 40 30.40 -56.34 6.15
C ASP A 40 30.37 -56.60 7.67
N THR A 41 29.62 -55.77 8.41
CA THR A 41 29.47 -55.79 9.87
C THR A 41 28.24 -56.62 10.28
N GLN A 42 28.34 -57.36 11.39
CA GLN A 42 27.20 -58.07 11.97
C GLN A 42 26.48 -57.18 12.98
N TYR A 43 25.18 -56.98 12.79
CA TYR A 43 24.37 -56.14 13.66
C TYR A 43 23.50 -56.99 14.58
N HIS A 44 23.55 -56.70 15.87
CA HIS A 44 22.75 -57.35 16.90
C HIS A 44 21.81 -56.33 17.53
N VAL A 45 20.55 -56.71 17.72
CA VAL A 45 19.54 -55.91 18.42
C VAL A 45 19.20 -56.57 19.75
N ARG A 46 18.87 -55.76 20.75
CA ARG A 46 18.40 -56.27 22.03
C ARG A 46 17.17 -57.17 21.83
N ASP A 47 17.17 -58.34 22.48
CA ASP A 47 16.01 -59.23 22.45
C ASP A 47 14.90 -58.63 23.34
N PRO A 48 13.66 -58.42 22.85
CA PRO A 48 12.57 -57.86 23.65
C PRO A 48 12.22 -58.68 24.90
N GLU A 49 12.59 -59.96 24.93
CA GLU A 49 12.41 -60.84 26.09
C GLU A 49 13.56 -60.75 27.12
N SER A 50 14.52 -59.84 26.91
CA SER A 50 15.65 -59.65 27.83
C SER A 50 15.22 -59.03 29.15
N GLN A 51 15.66 -59.62 30.26
CA GLN A 51 15.46 -59.04 31.59
C GLN A 51 16.40 -57.84 31.82
N PRO A 52 16.04 -56.88 32.70
CA PRO A 52 16.84 -55.66 32.92
C PRO A 52 18.29 -55.93 33.35
N ASP A 53 18.52 -57.02 34.09
CA ASP A 53 19.82 -57.37 34.67
C ASP A 53 20.65 -58.31 33.78
N GLU A 54 20.08 -58.83 32.68
CA GLU A 54 20.76 -59.73 31.74
C GLU A 54 20.26 -59.49 30.30
N VAL A 55 20.97 -58.61 29.58
CA VAL A 55 20.63 -58.24 28.20
C VAL A 55 21.07 -59.33 27.23
N LYS A 56 20.11 -59.93 26.52
CA LYS A 56 20.38 -60.89 25.44
C LYS A 56 20.32 -60.19 24.09
N TRP A 57 21.22 -60.58 23.20
CA TRP A 57 21.39 -59.98 21.89
C TRP A 57 21.06 -60.98 20.80
N LYS A 58 20.25 -60.58 19.82
CA LYS A 58 19.92 -61.40 18.66
C LYS A 58 20.32 -60.70 17.36
N PRO A 59 20.64 -61.45 16.28
CA PRO A 59 20.92 -60.83 14.99
C PRO A 59 19.77 -59.94 14.52
N ALA A 60 20.09 -58.75 14.01
CA ALA A 60 19.12 -57.85 13.41
C ALA A 60 18.42 -58.53 12.23
N ALA A 61 17.11 -58.37 12.14
CA ALA A 61 16.32 -58.98 11.07
C ALA A 61 16.80 -58.51 9.68
N LYS A 62 16.84 -59.43 8.70
CA LYS A 62 17.27 -59.12 7.32
C LYS A 62 16.51 -57.92 6.71
N ALA A 63 15.23 -57.77 7.04
CA ALA A 63 14.42 -56.63 6.60
C ALA A 63 14.88 -55.29 7.20
N ALA A 64 15.29 -55.28 8.48
CA ALA A 64 15.84 -54.10 9.15
C ALA A 64 17.20 -53.70 8.57
N ILE A 65 18.08 -54.68 8.29
CA ILE A 65 19.36 -54.45 7.61
C ILE A 65 19.14 -53.90 6.19
N LYS A 66 18.20 -54.44 5.41
CA LYS A 66 17.88 -53.92 4.08
C LYS A 66 17.35 -52.48 4.13
N LYS A 67 16.53 -52.14 5.13
CA LYS A 67 16.03 -50.77 5.34
C LYS A 67 17.17 -49.82 5.72
N ALA A 68 18.09 -50.27 6.56
CA ALA A 68 19.28 -49.52 6.95
C ALA A 68 20.25 -49.30 5.77
N ALA A 69 20.45 -50.31 4.91
CA ALA A 69 21.23 -50.19 3.68
C ALA A 69 20.61 -49.17 2.71
N ASN A 70 19.30 -49.25 2.46
CA ASN A 70 18.61 -48.28 1.61
C ASN A 70 18.69 -46.86 2.18
N TYR A 71 18.59 -46.70 3.50
CA TYR A 71 18.76 -45.43 4.18
C TYR A 71 20.20 -44.89 4.03
N ALA A 72 21.20 -45.75 4.20
CA ALA A 72 22.60 -45.39 4.04
C ALA A 72 22.92 -44.97 2.59
N ASP A 73 22.40 -45.68 1.59
CA ASP A 73 22.52 -45.31 0.18
C ASP A 73 21.84 -43.96 -0.13
N ALA A 74 20.67 -43.71 0.45
CA ALA A 74 19.97 -42.44 0.30
C ALA A 74 20.76 -41.28 0.92
N GLN A 75 21.33 -41.46 2.12
CA GLN A 75 22.17 -40.45 2.78
C GLN A 75 23.48 -40.22 2.04
N ARG A 76 24.15 -41.27 1.55
CA ARG A 76 25.36 -41.15 0.71
C ARG A 76 25.07 -40.40 -0.58
N LYS A 77 23.94 -40.67 -1.25
CA LYS A 77 23.49 -39.91 -2.43
C LYS A 77 23.20 -38.44 -2.09
N LYS A 78 22.62 -38.15 -0.92
CA LYS A 78 22.35 -36.78 -0.46
C LYS A 78 23.65 -36.02 -0.17
N ALA A 79 24.59 -36.66 0.53
CA ALA A 79 25.91 -36.11 0.81
C ALA A 79 26.69 -35.84 -0.48
N ALA A 80 26.74 -36.82 -1.40
CA ALA A 80 27.42 -36.65 -2.69
C ALA A 80 26.83 -35.48 -3.52
N LYS A 81 25.50 -35.30 -3.52
CA LYS A 81 24.86 -34.14 -4.16
C LYS A 81 25.19 -32.82 -3.46
N ALA A 82 25.29 -32.81 -2.13
CA ALA A 82 25.67 -31.62 -1.37
C ALA A 82 27.15 -31.26 -1.63
N ASP A 83 28.04 -32.25 -1.70
CA ASP A 83 29.45 -32.07 -2.04
C ASP A 83 29.62 -31.56 -3.49
N GLU A 84 28.87 -32.13 -4.44
CA GLU A 84 28.85 -31.66 -5.83
C GLU A 84 28.37 -30.21 -5.94
N LEU A 85 27.31 -29.85 -5.21
CA LEU A 85 26.81 -28.48 -5.14
C LEU A 85 27.85 -27.54 -4.53
N ALA A 86 28.49 -27.92 -3.41
CA ALA A 86 29.51 -27.11 -2.76
C ALA A 86 30.75 -26.91 -3.66
N ILE A 87 31.18 -27.94 -4.39
CA ILE A 87 32.27 -27.82 -5.38
C ILE A 87 31.89 -26.84 -6.49
N ARG A 88 30.67 -26.97 -7.03
CA ARG A 88 30.17 -26.09 -8.08
C ARG A 88 30.06 -24.64 -7.60
N GLU A 89 29.50 -24.41 -6.42
CA GLU A 89 29.39 -23.08 -5.80
C GLU A 89 30.78 -22.45 -5.59
N LYS A 90 31.75 -23.24 -5.12
CA LYS A 90 33.14 -22.79 -4.97
C LYS A 90 33.78 -22.43 -6.32
N GLN A 91 33.61 -23.26 -7.35
CA GLN A 91 34.11 -22.98 -8.69
C GLN A 91 33.47 -21.72 -9.31
N GLU A 92 32.16 -21.56 -9.14
CA GLU A 92 31.42 -20.37 -9.58
C GLU A 92 31.91 -19.10 -8.84
N GLN A 93 32.18 -19.21 -7.53
CA GLN A 93 32.71 -18.12 -6.73
C GLN A 93 34.13 -17.71 -7.15
N GLU A 94 35.05 -18.67 -7.31
CA GLU A 94 36.42 -18.43 -7.79
C GLU A 94 36.42 -17.81 -9.20
N SER A 95 35.55 -18.30 -10.09
CA SER A 95 35.37 -17.73 -11.43
C SER A 95 34.88 -16.29 -11.38
N ARG A 96 33.90 -16.00 -10.51
CA ARG A 96 33.36 -14.65 -10.30
C ARG A 96 34.41 -13.71 -9.73
N GLU A 97 35.17 -14.12 -8.73
CA GLU A 97 36.24 -13.31 -8.13
C GLU A 97 37.31 -12.96 -9.17
N LYS A 98 37.74 -13.94 -9.98
CA LYS A 98 38.68 -13.69 -11.07
C LYS A 98 38.12 -12.69 -12.09
N SER A 99 36.85 -12.83 -12.47
CA SER A 99 36.19 -11.90 -13.38
C SER A 99 36.11 -10.48 -12.81
N LEU A 100 35.86 -10.34 -11.50
CA LEU A 100 35.84 -9.05 -10.82
C LEU A 100 37.23 -8.41 -10.73
N GLU A 101 38.28 -9.20 -10.53
CA GLU A 101 39.67 -8.69 -10.57
C GLU A 101 40.06 -8.19 -11.96
N GLU A 102 39.61 -8.85 -13.03
CA GLU A 102 39.77 -8.34 -14.40
C GLU A 102 38.96 -7.06 -14.61
N ALA A 103 37.74 -6.99 -14.09
CA ALA A 103 36.85 -5.83 -14.18
C ALA A 103 37.41 -4.57 -13.52
N LYS A 104 38.21 -4.71 -12.43
CA LYS A 104 38.90 -3.60 -11.76
C LYS A 104 39.96 -2.93 -12.62
N LYS A 105 40.47 -3.62 -13.64
CA LYS A 105 41.49 -3.08 -14.56
C LYS A 105 40.88 -2.17 -15.63
N ILE A 106 39.56 -2.24 -15.83
CA ILE A 106 38.84 -1.43 -16.81
C ILE A 106 38.52 -0.07 -16.20
N VAL A 107 39.21 0.98 -16.65
CA VAL A 107 39.00 2.36 -16.21
C VAL A 107 38.36 3.16 -17.35
N ILE A 108 37.13 3.61 -17.14
CA ILE A 108 36.43 4.51 -18.07
C ILE A 108 36.78 5.97 -17.76
N LYS A 109 36.81 6.81 -18.79
CA LYS A 109 37.05 8.26 -18.67
C LYS A 109 36.00 9.02 -19.46
N ASP A 110 35.61 10.18 -18.96
CA ASP A 110 34.75 11.09 -19.71
C ASP A 110 35.57 11.72 -20.85
N ASP A 111 35.21 11.42 -22.09
CA ASP A 111 35.94 11.86 -23.26
C ASP A 111 35.66 13.34 -23.54
N ALA A 112 36.67 14.18 -23.28
CA ALA A 112 36.61 15.63 -23.49
C ALA A 112 36.51 16.03 -24.97
N SER A 113 36.75 15.12 -25.92
CA SER A 113 36.57 15.38 -27.35
C SER A 113 35.11 15.32 -27.81
N LEU A 114 34.23 14.69 -27.03
CA LEU A 114 32.81 14.62 -27.32
C LEU A 114 32.11 15.95 -27.00
N PRO A 115 31.00 16.29 -27.68
CA PRO A 115 30.19 17.45 -27.33
C PRO A 115 29.79 17.48 -25.85
N ALA A 116 29.68 18.66 -25.25
CA ALA A 116 29.27 18.78 -23.86
C ALA A 116 27.87 18.16 -23.65
N ALA A 117 27.75 17.28 -22.66
CA ALA A 117 26.49 16.62 -22.34
C ALA A 117 25.54 17.58 -21.60
N LYS A 118 24.37 17.88 -22.17
CA LYS A 118 23.34 18.69 -21.50
C LYS A 118 22.64 17.88 -20.41
N LYS A 119 22.59 18.37 -19.17
CA LYS A 119 21.84 17.72 -18.09
C LYS A 119 20.33 17.85 -18.33
N ILE A 120 19.60 16.74 -18.29
CA ILE A 120 18.15 16.68 -18.47
C ILE A 120 17.49 15.75 -17.43
N PRO A 121 16.23 15.99 -17.02
CA PRO A 121 15.42 15.01 -16.34
C PRO A 121 14.98 13.89 -17.30
N LEU A 122 14.72 12.70 -16.77
CA LEU A 122 14.42 11.50 -17.58
C LEU A 122 13.15 11.64 -18.42
N GLY A 123 12.18 12.42 -17.93
CA GLY A 123 10.90 12.67 -18.60
C GLY A 123 10.90 13.81 -19.63
N GLU A 124 12.00 14.54 -19.84
CA GLU A 124 12.02 15.69 -20.77
C GLU A 124 11.80 15.23 -22.21
N LYS A 125 10.82 15.81 -22.93
CA LYS A 125 10.64 15.56 -24.37
C LYS A 125 11.67 16.38 -25.15
N ILE A 126 12.51 15.71 -25.93
CA ILE A 126 13.62 16.33 -26.69
C ILE A 126 13.60 15.76 -28.10
N ASP A 127 13.93 16.60 -29.07
CA ASP A 127 14.17 16.17 -30.45
C ASP A 127 15.38 15.21 -30.50
N LEU A 128 15.23 14.13 -31.26
CA LEU A 128 16.24 13.08 -31.38
C LEU A 128 17.11 13.23 -32.63
N GLU A 129 16.80 14.21 -33.50
CA GLU A 129 17.53 14.43 -34.74
C GLU A 129 18.15 15.84 -34.82
N PRO A 130 19.49 15.98 -34.77
CA PRO A 130 20.48 14.92 -34.58
C PRO A 130 20.48 14.38 -33.14
N ALA A 131 20.95 13.15 -32.95
CA ALA A 131 21.00 12.49 -31.63
C ALA A 131 21.77 13.33 -30.60
N PRO A 132 21.10 13.95 -29.60
CA PRO A 132 21.77 14.84 -28.66
C PRO A 132 22.59 14.04 -27.65
N ARG A 133 23.77 14.55 -27.28
CA ARG A 133 24.53 14.03 -26.13
C ARG A 133 24.00 14.66 -24.84
N VAL A 134 23.53 13.83 -23.92
CA VAL A 134 22.86 14.27 -22.70
C VAL A 134 23.48 13.62 -21.46
N GLN A 135 23.31 14.28 -20.32
CA GLN A 135 23.65 13.76 -19.01
C GLN A 135 22.37 13.51 -18.23
N VAL A 136 22.18 12.30 -17.76
CA VAL A 136 21.04 11.92 -16.92
C VAL A 136 21.50 11.40 -15.58
N VAL A 137 20.70 11.61 -14.55
CA VAL A 137 20.97 11.14 -13.20
C VAL A 137 19.71 10.43 -12.69
N GLY A 138 19.86 9.25 -12.10
CA GLY A 138 18.73 8.52 -11.56
C GLY A 138 19.16 7.32 -10.73
N ARG A 139 18.16 6.55 -10.30
CA ARG A 139 18.35 5.28 -9.61
C ARG A 139 18.08 4.12 -10.54
N VAL A 140 18.93 3.08 -10.46
CA VAL A 140 18.76 1.85 -11.23
C VAL A 140 17.53 1.10 -10.74
N THR A 141 16.50 0.95 -11.56
CA THR A 141 15.25 0.26 -11.19
C THR A 141 15.15 -1.12 -11.80
N ARG A 142 15.74 -1.31 -12.98
CA ARG A 142 15.86 -2.59 -13.67
C ARG A 142 17.24 -2.69 -14.28
N GLN A 143 17.76 -3.90 -14.37
CA GLN A 143 18.97 -4.18 -15.13
C GLN A 143 18.88 -5.55 -15.79
N ALA A 144 19.46 -5.68 -16.98
CA ALA A 144 19.57 -6.95 -17.69
C ALA A 144 20.92 -7.02 -18.42
N LYS A 145 21.71 -8.06 -18.12
CA LYS A 145 22.99 -8.31 -18.78
C LYS A 145 22.80 -9.30 -19.93
N GLN A 146 23.30 -8.95 -21.12
CA GLN A 146 23.29 -9.80 -22.31
C GLN A 146 24.67 -9.77 -22.97
N SER A 147 25.49 -10.80 -22.73
CA SER A 147 26.86 -10.88 -23.25
C SER A 147 27.66 -9.60 -22.95
N LYS A 148 27.99 -8.79 -23.97
CA LYS A 148 28.74 -7.52 -23.87
C LYS A 148 27.88 -6.28 -23.64
N LEU A 149 26.58 -6.44 -23.40
CA LEU A 149 25.62 -5.36 -23.18
C LEU A 149 25.06 -5.42 -21.76
N LEU A 150 24.87 -4.26 -21.16
CA LEU A 150 24.13 -4.08 -19.92
C LEU A 150 23.06 -3.03 -20.15
N PHE A 151 21.80 -3.47 -20.11
CA PHE A 151 20.63 -2.60 -20.15
C PHE A 151 20.28 -2.19 -18.73
N ILE A 152 20.10 -0.89 -18.51
CA ILE A 152 19.73 -0.29 -17.23
C ILE A 152 18.50 0.57 -17.45
N THR A 153 17.49 0.48 -16.57
CA THR A 153 16.40 1.45 -16.53
C THR A 153 16.59 2.38 -15.35
N LEU A 154 16.75 3.68 -15.60
CA LEU A 154 16.82 4.70 -14.55
C LEU A 154 15.44 5.25 -14.20
N ARG A 155 15.30 5.71 -12.96
CA ARG A 155 14.18 6.51 -12.44
C ARG A 155 14.70 7.73 -11.69
N ASP A 156 14.11 8.90 -11.92
CA ASP A 156 14.44 10.16 -11.22
C ASP A 156 13.22 10.87 -10.60
N GLY A 157 12.02 10.32 -10.80
CA GLY A 157 10.74 10.90 -10.37
C GLY A 157 10.00 11.68 -11.47
N THR A 158 10.71 12.08 -12.53
CA THR A 158 10.08 12.69 -13.73
C THR A 158 9.71 11.64 -14.78
N GLY A 159 10.39 10.50 -14.77
CA GLY A 159 10.07 9.37 -15.63
C GLY A 159 11.06 8.22 -15.49
N TYR A 160 11.09 7.38 -16.52
CA TYR A 160 12.02 6.29 -16.67
C TYR A 160 12.82 6.45 -17.96
N MET A 161 14.05 5.95 -17.99
CA MET A 161 14.87 5.94 -19.20
C MET A 161 15.68 4.66 -19.29
N GLN A 162 15.60 3.99 -20.44
CA GLN A 162 16.52 2.90 -20.77
C GLN A 162 17.89 3.48 -21.14
N CYS A 163 18.94 2.92 -20.57
CA CYS A 163 20.34 3.24 -20.84
C CYS A 163 21.06 1.94 -21.23
N LEU A 164 21.84 2.00 -22.31
CA LEU A 164 22.60 0.87 -22.83
C LEU A 164 24.09 1.13 -22.59
N LEU A 165 24.71 0.26 -21.79
CA LEU A 165 26.17 0.21 -21.63
C LEU A 165 26.67 -0.94 -22.52
N ALA A 166 27.71 -0.68 -23.31
CA ALA A 166 28.29 -1.66 -24.22
C ALA A 166 29.81 -1.75 -24.03
N GLY A 167 30.39 -2.90 -24.39
CA GLY A 167 31.84 -3.09 -24.38
C GLY A 167 32.43 -2.94 -22.98
N ASP A 168 33.45 -2.10 -22.83
CA ASP A 168 34.15 -1.88 -21.56
C ASP A 168 33.24 -1.29 -20.49
N LEU A 169 32.31 -0.38 -20.84
CA LEU A 169 31.35 0.20 -19.89
C LEU A 169 30.55 -0.90 -19.17
N ALA A 170 30.07 -1.90 -19.91
CA ALA A 170 29.27 -3.01 -19.38
C ALA A 170 30.09 -4.02 -18.55
N ASN A 171 31.42 -3.97 -18.63
CA ASN A 171 32.32 -4.93 -18.01
C ASN A 171 33.18 -4.36 -16.88
N THR A 172 33.12 -3.05 -16.61
CA THR A 172 33.74 -2.44 -15.42
C THR A 172 33.30 -3.12 -14.13
N TYR A 173 34.12 -3.02 -13.08
CA TYR A 173 33.77 -3.53 -11.75
C TYR A 173 32.44 -2.97 -11.24
N HIS A 174 32.16 -1.68 -11.50
CA HIS A 174 30.90 -1.04 -11.11
C HIS A 174 29.69 -1.61 -11.86
N ALA A 175 29.80 -1.86 -13.17
CA ALA A 175 28.72 -2.45 -13.95
C ALA A 175 28.46 -3.91 -13.54
N GLN A 176 29.52 -4.70 -13.25
CA GLN A 176 29.38 -6.10 -12.83
C GLN A 176 28.83 -6.26 -11.41
N THR A 177 29.04 -5.27 -10.55
CA THR A 177 28.56 -5.28 -9.15
C THR A 177 27.39 -4.33 -8.93
N LEU A 178 26.73 -3.91 -10.00
CA LEU A 178 25.61 -2.98 -9.96
C LEU A 178 24.40 -3.63 -9.28
N THR A 179 23.83 -2.89 -8.33
CA THR A 179 22.63 -3.29 -7.58
C THR A 179 21.49 -2.33 -7.89
N LEU A 180 20.26 -2.83 -7.81
CA LEU A 180 19.07 -1.98 -7.91
C LEU A 180 19.11 -0.90 -6.82
N GLU A 181 18.51 0.25 -7.11
CA GLU A 181 18.51 1.49 -6.32
C GLU A 181 19.85 2.23 -6.23
N THR A 182 20.90 1.73 -6.87
CA THR A 182 22.16 2.47 -7.03
C THR A 182 21.89 3.78 -7.77
N SER A 183 22.38 4.88 -7.20
CA SER A 183 22.31 6.21 -7.83
C SER A 183 23.49 6.37 -8.78
N ILE A 184 23.20 6.72 -10.03
CA ILE A 184 24.15 6.73 -11.14
C ILE A 184 23.91 7.95 -12.03
N MET A 185 24.99 8.54 -12.52
CA MET A 185 24.99 9.51 -13.61
C MET A 185 25.47 8.82 -14.89
N ILE A 186 24.79 9.06 -16.00
CA ILE A 186 25.16 8.50 -17.31
C ILE A 186 25.21 9.63 -18.34
N LYS A 187 26.27 9.66 -19.14
CA LYS A 187 26.39 10.48 -20.35
C LYS A 187 26.31 9.58 -21.58
N GLY A 188 25.68 10.08 -22.63
CA GLY A 188 25.48 9.29 -23.84
C GLY A 188 24.70 10.02 -24.91
N GLN A 189 24.57 9.38 -26.06
CA GLN A 189 23.72 9.84 -27.15
C GLN A 189 22.30 9.29 -26.96
N LEU A 190 21.31 10.19 -26.93
CA LEU A 190 19.91 9.82 -26.85
C LEU A 190 19.38 9.49 -28.25
N ARG A 191 18.82 8.30 -28.44
CA ARG A 191 18.34 7.81 -29.73
C ARG A 191 16.97 7.19 -29.63
N ALA A 192 16.24 7.17 -30.75
CA ALA A 192 15.03 6.38 -30.86
C ALA A 192 15.37 4.89 -30.74
N VAL A 193 14.50 4.09 -30.13
CA VAL A 193 14.68 2.64 -30.14
C VAL A 193 14.45 2.08 -31.54
N GLU A 194 15.13 0.97 -31.85
CA GLU A 194 14.93 0.27 -33.12
C GLU A 194 13.47 -0.17 -33.32
N LYS A 195 13.02 -0.20 -34.57
CA LYS A 195 11.65 -0.60 -34.93
C LYS A 195 11.31 -1.98 -34.36
N GLY A 196 10.19 -2.07 -33.64
CA GLY A 196 9.71 -3.29 -33.00
C GLY A 196 10.20 -3.51 -31.57
N LYS A 197 11.13 -2.68 -31.07
CA LYS A 197 11.51 -2.65 -29.64
C LYS A 197 10.72 -1.56 -28.91
N THR A 198 10.57 -1.74 -27.61
CA THR A 198 9.87 -0.79 -26.73
C THR A 198 10.76 -0.39 -25.56
N ALA A 199 10.86 0.91 -25.31
CA ALA A 199 11.45 1.48 -24.11
C ALA A 199 10.59 2.66 -23.64
N PRO A 200 10.76 3.16 -22.40
CA PRO A 200 10.09 4.38 -21.96
C PRO A 200 10.28 5.51 -22.98
N MET A 201 9.17 6.12 -23.41
CA MET A 201 9.13 7.17 -24.44
C MET A 201 9.72 6.76 -25.81
N ASN A 202 9.83 5.46 -26.10
CA ASN A 202 10.41 4.91 -27.34
C ASN A 202 11.82 5.44 -27.67
N ARG A 203 12.63 5.64 -26.64
CA ARG A 203 14.02 6.10 -26.76
C ARG A 203 14.93 5.40 -25.76
N GLU A 204 16.22 5.40 -26.05
CA GLU A 204 17.27 4.90 -25.16
C GLU A 204 18.51 5.78 -25.20
N LEU A 205 19.25 5.79 -24.09
CA LEU A 205 20.54 6.47 -23.98
C LEU A 205 21.66 5.47 -24.23
N GLN A 206 22.39 5.65 -25.33
CA GLN A 206 23.60 4.87 -25.61
C GLN A 206 24.76 5.50 -24.85
N ALA A 207 25.20 4.83 -23.77
CA ALA A 207 26.15 5.39 -22.82
C ALA A 207 27.57 5.44 -23.40
N ASP A 208 28.23 6.58 -23.21
CA ASP A 208 29.67 6.77 -23.47
C ASP A 208 30.47 6.94 -22.17
N TYR A 209 29.81 7.35 -21.08
CA TYR A 209 30.40 7.45 -19.75
C TYR A 209 29.35 7.25 -18.66
N PHE A 210 29.75 6.75 -17.50
CA PHE A 210 28.91 6.76 -16.31
C PHE A 210 29.73 6.91 -15.02
N GLU A 211 29.06 7.32 -13.96
CA GLU A 211 29.63 7.46 -12.63
C GLU A 211 28.65 6.97 -11.57
N ILE A 212 29.12 6.13 -10.65
CA ILE A 212 28.35 5.72 -9.48
C ILE A 212 28.39 6.85 -8.45
N ILE A 213 27.24 7.46 -8.19
CA ILE A 213 27.08 8.51 -7.16
C ILE A 213 26.96 7.86 -5.78
N GLY A 214 26.14 6.81 -5.68
CA GLY A 214 25.86 6.14 -4.42
C GLY A 214 25.42 4.71 -4.64
N LYS A 215 26.27 3.76 -4.28
CA LYS A 215 26.01 2.32 -4.45
C LYS A 215 24.96 1.85 -3.44
N ALA A 216 23.95 1.13 -3.93
CA ALA A 216 22.98 0.47 -3.07
C ALA A 216 23.51 -0.88 -2.55
N PRO A 217 23.05 -1.34 -1.38
CA PRO A 217 23.43 -2.65 -0.86
C PRO A 217 23.00 -3.79 -1.80
N GLY A 218 23.73 -4.91 -1.72
CA GLY A 218 23.41 -6.18 -2.37
C GLY A 218 23.24 -7.29 -1.33
N GLY A 219 23.08 -8.54 -1.77
CA GLY A 219 22.90 -9.67 -0.85
C GLY A 219 21.62 -9.51 -0.01
N ASP A 220 21.68 -9.87 1.27
CA ASP A 220 20.51 -9.83 2.18
C ASP A 220 19.92 -8.43 2.36
N ASP A 221 20.75 -7.39 2.20
CA ASP A 221 20.33 -5.99 2.29
C ASP A 221 19.85 -5.40 0.95
N ALA A 222 19.88 -6.17 -0.14
CA ALA A 222 19.32 -5.74 -1.42
C ALA A 222 17.84 -5.39 -1.26
N ILE A 223 17.37 -4.35 -1.95
CA ILE A 223 15.96 -3.92 -1.87
C ILE A 223 14.98 -5.06 -2.19
N THR A 224 15.36 -5.96 -3.10
CA THR A 224 14.56 -7.14 -3.51
C THR A 224 14.42 -8.19 -2.41
N ASN A 225 15.35 -8.20 -1.45
CA ASN A 225 15.34 -9.12 -0.31
C ASN A 225 14.75 -8.44 0.94
N ARG A 226 14.90 -7.12 1.05
CA ARG A 226 14.35 -6.31 2.15
C ARG A 226 12.86 -5.99 2.00
N VAL A 227 12.38 -5.80 0.77
CA VAL A 227 10.97 -5.49 0.48
C VAL A 227 10.29 -6.76 -0.04
N PRO A 228 9.38 -7.36 0.75
CA PRO A 228 8.63 -8.53 0.31
C PRO A 228 7.82 -8.26 -0.96
N PRO A 229 7.54 -9.27 -1.80
CA PRO A 229 6.71 -9.10 -3.00
C PRO A 229 5.32 -8.56 -2.65
N ALA A 230 4.68 -7.90 -3.62
CA ALA A 230 3.30 -7.45 -3.45
C ALA A 230 2.36 -8.65 -3.26
N GLY A 231 1.42 -8.54 -2.32
CA GLY A 231 0.51 -9.61 -1.94
C GLY A 231 -0.16 -9.31 -0.60
N ALA A 232 -1.38 -9.81 -0.39
CA ALA A 232 -2.15 -9.56 0.82
C ALA A 232 -1.45 -10.13 2.08
N GLU A 233 -0.77 -11.26 1.93
CA GLU A 233 0.03 -11.92 2.96
C GLU A 233 1.26 -11.11 3.40
N ASN A 234 1.75 -10.23 2.53
CA ASN A 234 2.93 -9.39 2.75
C ASN A 234 2.60 -7.93 3.07
N ALA A 235 1.32 -7.57 3.13
CA ALA A 235 0.87 -6.18 3.26
C ALA A 235 1.49 -5.46 4.48
N GLN A 236 1.47 -6.10 5.65
CA GLN A 236 2.01 -5.49 6.87
C GLN A 236 3.53 -5.29 6.81
N ALA A 237 4.28 -6.29 6.32
CA ALA A 237 5.73 -6.19 6.18
C ALA A 237 6.15 -5.15 5.14
N ARG A 238 5.36 -4.98 4.07
CA ARG A 238 5.54 -3.89 3.11
C ARG A 238 5.24 -2.51 3.70
N LEU A 239 4.28 -2.41 4.62
CA LEU A 239 4.05 -1.17 5.38
C LEU A 239 5.23 -0.88 6.33
N ASP A 240 5.84 -1.88 6.98
CA ASP A 240 7.04 -1.65 7.81
C ASP A 240 8.24 -1.16 6.98
N MET A 241 8.29 -1.57 5.71
CA MET A 241 9.30 -1.16 4.74
C MET A 241 8.78 -0.08 3.77
N ARG A 242 7.75 0.70 4.14
CA ARG A 242 7.05 1.61 3.21
C ARG A 242 7.99 2.60 2.52
N HIS A 243 9.02 3.07 3.23
CA HIS A 243 10.06 3.98 2.71
C HIS A 243 10.89 3.40 1.53
N LEU A 244 10.99 2.07 1.43
CA LEU A 244 11.57 1.39 0.26
C LEU A 244 10.48 0.90 -0.69
N ALA A 245 9.38 0.35 -0.16
CA ALA A 245 8.28 -0.18 -0.96
C ALA A 245 7.67 0.89 -1.88
N MET A 246 7.58 2.16 -1.44
CA MET A 246 7.06 3.26 -2.26
C MET A 246 7.88 3.57 -3.52
N ARG A 247 9.08 2.99 -3.65
CA ARG A 247 9.88 3.07 -4.88
C ARG A 247 9.36 2.14 -5.97
N ASP A 248 8.54 1.15 -5.61
CA ASP A 248 7.78 0.37 -6.56
C ASP A 248 6.90 1.25 -7.44
N GLU A 249 6.72 0.86 -8.70
CA GLU A 249 5.99 1.65 -9.68
C GLU A 249 4.51 1.76 -9.35
N GLU A 250 3.89 0.72 -8.78
CA GLU A 250 2.47 0.75 -8.44
C GLU A 250 2.18 1.75 -7.32
N ILE A 251 2.92 1.64 -6.21
CA ILE A 251 2.75 2.54 -5.05
C ILE A 251 3.09 3.98 -5.43
N SER A 252 4.19 4.21 -6.16
CA SER A 252 4.56 5.57 -6.58
C SER A 252 3.54 6.18 -7.53
N ASN A 253 2.93 5.40 -8.44
CA ASN A 253 1.87 5.90 -9.31
C ASN A 253 0.64 6.36 -8.52
N VAL A 254 0.22 5.63 -7.48
CA VAL A 254 -0.89 6.07 -6.61
C VAL A 254 -0.57 7.42 -5.95
N LEU A 255 0.67 7.63 -5.51
CA LEU A 255 1.10 8.90 -4.90
C LEU A 255 1.20 10.05 -5.93
N TYR A 256 1.57 9.78 -7.17
CA TYR A 256 1.50 10.78 -8.23
C TYR A 256 0.06 11.13 -8.61
N VAL A 257 -0.85 10.15 -8.64
CA VAL A 257 -2.28 10.39 -8.84
C VAL A 257 -2.83 11.22 -7.68
N ARG A 258 -2.45 10.92 -6.43
CA ARG A 258 -2.79 11.74 -5.26
C ARG A 258 -2.43 13.21 -5.46
N GLN A 259 -1.19 13.51 -5.83
CA GLN A 259 -0.76 14.88 -6.11
C GLN A 259 -1.66 15.56 -7.17
N ALA A 260 -1.96 14.84 -8.26
CA ALA A 260 -2.78 15.37 -9.34
C ALA A 260 -4.23 15.63 -8.89
N VAL A 261 -4.80 14.75 -8.06
CA VAL A 261 -6.14 14.91 -7.49
C VAL A 261 -6.20 16.12 -6.55
N GLU A 262 -5.24 16.28 -5.63
CA GLU A 262 -5.19 17.45 -4.74
C GLU A 262 -5.06 18.78 -5.51
N HIS A 263 -4.25 18.78 -6.57
CA HIS A 263 -4.15 19.92 -7.49
C HIS A 263 -5.45 20.18 -8.25
N ALA A 264 -6.12 19.14 -8.72
CA ALA A 264 -7.38 19.26 -9.45
C ALA A 264 -8.52 19.78 -8.57
N PHE A 265 -8.62 19.34 -7.31
CA PHE A 265 -9.57 19.93 -6.35
C PHE A 265 -9.30 21.43 -6.16
N SER A 266 -8.05 21.81 -5.90
CA SER A 266 -7.68 23.22 -5.74
C SER A 266 -7.99 24.06 -6.98
N THR A 267 -7.78 23.49 -8.17
CA THR A 267 -8.10 24.14 -9.45
C THR A 267 -9.60 24.28 -9.65
N LYS A 268 -10.37 23.21 -9.41
CA LYS A 268 -11.82 23.25 -9.56
C LYS A 268 -12.47 24.22 -8.57
N TYR A 269 -12.00 24.28 -7.33
CA TYR A 269 -12.46 25.28 -6.37
C TYR A 269 -12.12 26.71 -6.79
N TRP A 270 -10.92 26.93 -7.32
CA TRP A 270 -10.52 28.22 -7.87
C TRP A 270 -11.45 28.64 -9.03
N ASP A 271 -11.76 27.72 -9.95
CA ASP A 271 -12.66 27.98 -11.09
C ASP A 271 -14.12 28.21 -10.67
N LEU A 272 -14.50 27.78 -9.47
CA LEU A 272 -15.83 28.00 -8.85
C LEU A 272 -15.85 29.22 -7.92
N ASP A 273 -14.78 30.03 -7.89
CA ASP A 273 -14.62 31.21 -7.02
C ASP A 273 -14.72 30.90 -5.51
N PHE A 274 -14.36 29.67 -5.08
CA PHE A 274 -14.28 29.33 -3.66
C PHE A 274 -13.04 29.95 -3.02
N VAL A 275 -13.19 30.42 -1.78
CA VAL A 275 -12.06 30.91 -0.98
C VAL A 275 -11.46 29.77 -0.16
N LYS A 276 -10.16 29.52 -0.33
CA LYS A 276 -9.44 28.58 0.54
C LYS A 276 -9.23 29.19 1.93
N VAL A 277 -9.60 28.46 2.97
CA VAL A 277 -9.30 28.78 4.38
C VAL A 277 -8.44 27.70 5.02
N SER A 278 -7.80 28.02 6.16
CA SER A 278 -6.97 27.09 6.94
C SER A 278 -7.43 27.05 8.40
N PRO A 279 -8.44 26.22 8.72
CA PRO A 279 -8.97 26.07 10.07
C PRO A 279 -7.96 25.45 11.06
N PRO A 280 -8.15 25.63 12.38
CA PRO A 280 -7.27 25.04 13.38
C PRO A 280 -7.47 23.52 13.50
N ALA A 281 -6.36 22.79 13.67
CA ALA A 281 -6.39 21.34 13.94
C ALA A 281 -6.50 21.00 15.44
N LEU A 282 -6.19 21.95 16.32
CA LEU A 282 -6.29 21.81 17.77
C LEU A 282 -7.59 22.48 18.22
N VAL A 283 -8.50 21.73 18.83
CA VAL A 283 -9.86 22.19 19.12
C VAL A 283 -10.26 21.84 20.56
N GLN A 284 -11.24 22.57 21.10
CA GLN A 284 -11.88 22.25 22.39
C GLN A 284 -13.33 21.78 22.21
N THR A 285 -13.78 21.63 20.97
CA THR A 285 -15.12 21.22 20.57
C THR A 285 -15.10 19.89 19.82
N GLN A 286 -16.24 19.18 19.84
CA GLN A 286 -16.47 17.95 19.08
C GLN A 286 -17.38 18.25 17.89
N VAL A 287 -17.26 17.46 16.81
CA VAL A 287 -18.11 17.62 15.61
C VAL A 287 -18.87 16.33 15.32
N GLU A 288 -18.16 15.21 15.20
CA GLU A 288 -18.68 13.91 14.76
C GLU A 288 -18.86 12.93 15.95
N GLY A 289 -19.28 13.47 17.09
CA GLY A 289 -19.45 12.72 18.34
C GLY A 289 -18.16 12.51 19.15
N GLY A 290 -18.30 12.43 20.47
CA GLY A 290 -17.15 12.43 21.39
C GLY A 290 -16.37 11.13 21.51
N SER A 291 -16.84 10.03 20.92
CA SER A 291 -16.27 8.69 21.08
C SER A 291 -14.97 8.46 20.29
N THR A 292 -14.67 9.31 19.30
CA THR A 292 -13.53 9.15 18.39
C THR A 292 -12.56 10.34 18.41
N LEU A 293 -12.53 11.12 19.50
CA LEU A 293 -11.57 12.22 19.65
C LEU A 293 -10.20 11.73 20.16
N PHE A 294 -9.12 12.28 19.60
CA PHE A 294 -7.79 12.19 20.23
C PHE A 294 -7.63 13.32 21.22
N GLU A 295 -7.73 13.00 22.52
CA GLU A 295 -7.50 13.94 23.62
C GLU A 295 -6.00 14.14 23.88
N PHE A 296 -5.60 15.38 24.16
CA PHE A 296 -4.24 15.72 24.61
C PHE A 296 -4.26 16.93 25.57
N ASP A 297 -3.18 17.09 26.33
CA ASP A 297 -2.97 18.24 27.21
C ASP A 297 -2.43 19.44 26.41
N TYR A 298 -3.16 20.54 26.42
CA TYR A 298 -2.78 21.81 25.83
C TYR A 298 -2.54 22.84 26.93
N TYR A 299 -1.32 22.84 27.48
CA TYR A 299 -0.92 23.78 28.55
C TYR A 299 -1.81 23.72 29.80
N ASN A 300 -2.11 22.50 30.29
CA ASN A 300 -3.05 22.23 31.39
C ASN A 300 -4.53 22.44 31.06
N GLU A 301 -4.87 22.64 29.79
CA GLU A 301 -6.24 22.58 29.29
C GLU A 301 -6.46 21.33 28.47
N LYS A 302 -7.69 20.80 28.51
CA LYS A 302 -8.06 19.67 27.67
C LYS A 302 -8.30 20.16 26.24
N ALA A 303 -7.65 19.54 25.28
CA ALA A 303 -7.86 19.79 23.86
C ALA A 303 -7.94 18.47 23.08
N TYR A 304 -8.38 18.57 21.83
CA TYR A 304 -8.56 17.46 20.93
C TYR A 304 -7.99 17.75 19.55
N LEU A 305 -7.60 16.72 18.83
CA LEU A 305 -7.35 16.83 17.40
C LEU A 305 -8.69 16.84 16.65
N THR A 306 -8.82 17.73 15.67
CA THR A 306 -10.07 17.94 14.94
C THR A 306 -10.55 16.69 14.18
N GLN A 307 -11.85 16.41 14.26
CA GLN A 307 -12.51 15.37 13.43
C GLN A 307 -12.92 15.91 12.05
N SER A 308 -13.21 17.21 11.99
CA SER A 308 -13.75 17.95 10.85
C SER A 308 -13.60 19.44 11.11
N SER A 309 -13.33 20.20 10.05
CA SER A 309 -13.23 21.66 10.11
C SER A 309 -14.56 22.36 9.84
N GLN A 310 -15.64 21.61 9.60
CA GLN A 310 -16.95 22.10 9.17
C GLN A 310 -17.42 23.31 9.97
N LEU A 311 -17.45 23.22 11.31
CA LEU A 311 -17.97 24.30 12.14
C LEU A 311 -17.20 25.62 11.92
N TYR A 312 -15.89 25.55 11.63
CA TYR A 312 -15.10 26.73 11.30
C TYR A 312 -15.37 27.23 9.88
N LEU A 313 -15.63 26.34 8.92
CA LEU A 313 -16.01 26.74 7.56
C LEU A 313 -17.34 27.52 7.59
N GLU A 314 -18.31 27.09 8.38
CA GLU A 314 -19.58 27.81 8.59
C GLU A 314 -19.37 29.22 9.16
N THR A 315 -18.29 29.47 9.93
CA THR A 315 -17.98 30.85 10.40
C THR A 315 -17.43 31.76 9.30
N ALA A 316 -16.89 31.17 8.22
CA ALA A 316 -16.21 31.89 7.17
C ALA A 316 -17.17 32.31 6.04
N ILE A 317 -18.27 31.58 5.83
CA ILE A 317 -19.21 31.86 4.73
C ILE A 317 -19.82 33.27 4.74
N PRO A 318 -20.16 33.89 5.90
CA PRO A 318 -20.72 35.25 5.89
C PRO A 318 -19.73 36.31 5.43
N SER A 319 -18.42 36.01 5.43
CA SER A 319 -17.36 36.94 5.01
C SER A 319 -16.86 36.67 3.59
N PHE A 320 -16.80 35.41 3.19
CA PHE A 320 -16.11 35.00 1.96
C PHE A 320 -17.01 34.31 0.93
N GLY A 321 -18.29 34.08 1.24
CA GLY A 321 -19.17 33.24 0.44
C GLY A 321 -18.73 31.77 0.52
N ASN A 322 -18.62 31.10 -0.62
CA ASN A 322 -18.26 29.69 -0.64
C ASN A 322 -16.79 29.48 -0.22
N VAL A 323 -16.54 28.56 0.71
CA VAL A 323 -15.19 28.29 1.23
C VAL A 323 -14.84 26.82 1.16
N TYR A 324 -13.55 26.52 1.15
CA TYR A 324 -13.05 25.15 1.26
C TYR A 324 -11.74 25.05 2.04
N CYS A 325 -11.44 23.86 2.54
CA CYS A 325 -10.12 23.52 3.05
C CYS A 325 -9.69 22.12 2.60
N ILE A 326 -8.38 21.89 2.56
CA ILE A 326 -7.77 20.57 2.36
C ILE A 326 -6.80 20.39 3.52
N GLU A 327 -7.30 19.80 4.61
CA GLU A 327 -6.58 19.74 5.88
C GLU A 327 -6.60 18.32 6.44
N LYS A 328 -5.93 18.09 7.58
CA LYS A 328 -5.98 16.80 8.27
C LYS A 328 -7.19 16.73 9.18
N SER A 329 -7.82 15.56 9.18
CA SER A 329 -8.80 15.18 10.20
C SER A 329 -8.37 13.90 10.88
N PHE A 330 -8.78 13.75 12.13
CA PHE A 330 -8.31 12.70 13.03
C PHE A 330 -9.50 11.98 13.65
N ARG A 331 -9.45 10.64 13.63
CA ARG A 331 -10.47 9.80 14.24
C ARG A 331 -9.81 8.71 15.08
N ALA A 332 -10.04 8.74 16.39
CA ALA A 332 -9.57 7.75 17.37
C ALA A 332 -10.42 6.47 17.33
N GLU A 333 -10.82 6.04 16.13
CA GLU A 333 -11.58 4.82 15.93
C GLU A 333 -10.73 3.59 16.23
N LYS A 334 -11.29 2.66 17.02
CA LYS A 334 -10.67 1.37 17.31
C LYS A 334 -11.01 0.32 16.23
N SER A 335 -10.96 0.72 14.97
CA SER A 335 -11.38 -0.07 13.82
C SER A 335 -10.19 -0.38 12.90
N LEU A 336 -10.09 -1.65 12.45
CA LEU A 336 -9.04 -2.15 11.54
C LEU A 336 -9.59 -2.52 10.16
N THR A 337 -10.59 -1.77 9.69
CA THR A 337 -11.18 -1.98 8.35
C THR A 337 -10.26 -1.50 7.22
N ARG A 338 -10.72 -1.69 5.98
CA ARG A 338 -10.01 -1.31 4.76
C ARG A 338 -10.14 0.17 4.40
N ARG A 339 -11.09 0.89 5.01
CA ARG A 339 -11.46 2.29 4.67
C ARG A 339 -11.25 3.32 5.78
N HIS A 340 -10.79 2.90 6.96
CA HIS A 340 -10.58 3.77 8.11
C HIS A 340 -9.08 4.03 8.39
N LEU A 341 -8.78 5.27 8.74
CA LEU A 341 -7.47 5.78 9.14
C LEU A 341 -7.66 6.64 10.40
N SER A 342 -6.62 6.73 11.22
CA SER A 342 -6.62 7.63 12.37
C SER A 342 -6.25 9.07 12.01
N GLU A 343 -5.57 9.27 10.89
CA GLU A 343 -5.22 10.55 10.28
C GLU A 343 -5.44 10.43 8.78
N TYR A 344 -6.26 11.30 8.20
CA TYR A 344 -6.57 11.32 6.77
C TYR A 344 -6.63 12.75 6.25
N THR A 345 -6.50 12.93 4.94
CA THR A 345 -6.69 14.25 4.31
C THR A 345 -8.16 14.43 4.01
N HIS A 346 -8.75 15.45 4.61
CA HIS A 346 -10.16 15.78 4.50
C HIS A 346 -10.32 17.01 3.61
N ILE A 347 -11.05 16.85 2.51
CA ILE A 347 -11.40 17.94 1.61
C ILE A 347 -12.81 18.38 1.99
N GLU A 348 -12.93 19.53 2.61
CA GLU A 348 -14.20 20.04 3.13
C GLU A 348 -14.57 21.33 2.39
N GLY A 349 -15.85 21.48 2.05
CA GLY A 349 -16.39 22.65 1.39
C GLY A 349 -17.72 23.06 2.01
N GLU A 350 -17.94 24.36 2.15
CA GLU A 350 -19.16 24.95 2.71
C GLU A 350 -19.66 26.06 1.78
N LEU A 351 -20.94 26.04 1.47
CA LEU A 351 -21.58 26.92 0.49
C LEU A 351 -22.66 27.76 1.16
N ASP A 352 -22.70 29.05 0.81
CA ASP A 352 -23.67 30.01 1.33
C ASP A 352 -24.87 30.16 0.39
N PHE A 353 -26.05 30.45 0.93
CA PHE A 353 -27.30 30.68 0.18
C PHE A 353 -27.68 29.58 -0.82
N ILE A 354 -27.69 28.33 -0.36
CA ILE A 354 -28.02 27.17 -1.20
C ILE A 354 -29.24 26.39 -0.68
N THR A 355 -29.86 25.63 -1.56
CA THR A 355 -30.83 24.57 -1.21
C THR A 355 -30.16 23.20 -1.18
N PHE A 356 -30.85 22.18 -0.67
CA PHE A 356 -30.32 20.81 -0.71
C PHE A 356 -30.08 20.30 -2.14
N ASP A 357 -30.92 20.69 -3.11
CA ASP A 357 -30.73 20.32 -4.52
C ASP A 357 -29.50 21.00 -5.15
N ASP A 358 -29.19 22.24 -4.72
CA ASP A 358 -27.97 22.93 -5.14
C ASP A 358 -26.73 22.21 -4.59
N LEU A 359 -26.76 21.75 -3.33
CA LEU A 359 -25.69 20.94 -2.74
C LEU A 359 -25.44 19.65 -3.55
N LEU A 360 -26.50 18.92 -3.89
CA LEU A 360 -26.38 17.69 -4.70
C LEU A 360 -25.82 17.98 -6.10
N THR A 361 -26.24 19.08 -6.72
CA THR A 361 -25.77 19.51 -8.04
C THR A 361 -24.30 19.90 -8.00
N HIS A 362 -23.89 20.66 -6.98
CA HIS A 362 -22.50 21.06 -6.73
C HIS A 362 -21.59 19.86 -6.52
N LEU A 363 -21.99 18.90 -5.67
CA LEU A 363 -21.21 17.68 -5.41
C LEU A 363 -20.92 16.90 -6.70
N GLU A 364 -21.93 16.73 -7.55
CA GLU A 364 -21.78 16.06 -8.85
C GLU A 364 -20.82 16.81 -9.78
N ASP A 365 -20.98 18.13 -9.89
CA ASP A 365 -20.15 18.96 -10.77
C ASP A 365 -18.70 19.05 -10.29
N LEU A 366 -18.48 19.18 -8.99
CA LEU A 366 -17.17 19.16 -8.36
C LEU A 366 -16.46 17.84 -8.67
N MET A 367 -17.08 16.70 -8.39
CA MET A 367 -16.47 15.39 -8.61
C MET A 367 -16.13 15.15 -10.07
N CYS A 368 -17.08 15.40 -10.98
CA CYS A 368 -16.86 15.19 -12.41
C CYS A 368 -15.78 16.14 -12.94
N GLY A 369 -15.81 17.42 -12.57
CA GLY A 369 -14.82 18.41 -12.99
C GLY A 369 -13.41 18.10 -12.48
N VAL A 370 -13.27 17.61 -11.24
CA VAL A 370 -11.98 17.16 -10.71
C VAL A 370 -11.42 16.00 -11.54
N LEU A 371 -12.26 15.02 -11.89
CA LEU A 371 -11.83 13.89 -12.71
C LEU A 371 -11.46 14.32 -14.14
N GLU A 372 -12.18 15.26 -14.73
CA GLU A 372 -11.85 15.85 -16.03
C GLU A 372 -10.46 16.49 -16.02
N ILE A 373 -10.15 17.31 -15.00
CA ILE A 373 -8.83 17.95 -14.85
C ILE A 373 -7.73 16.89 -14.66
N VAL A 374 -7.98 15.87 -13.83
CA VAL A 374 -7.04 14.77 -13.57
C VAL A 374 -6.73 13.99 -14.85
N LEU A 375 -7.75 13.65 -15.64
CA LEU A 375 -7.61 12.84 -16.86
C LEU A 375 -7.11 13.66 -18.05
N ALA A 376 -7.25 14.98 -18.04
CA ALA A 376 -6.65 15.86 -19.04
C ALA A 376 -5.11 15.83 -18.99
N HIS A 377 -4.51 15.52 -17.83
CA HIS A 377 -3.06 15.40 -17.70
C HIS A 377 -2.55 14.03 -18.20
N PRO A 378 -1.82 13.94 -19.33
CA PRO A 378 -1.55 12.66 -20.00
C PRO A 378 -0.77 11.64 -19.16
N ARG A 379 0.17 12.12 -18.34
CA ARG A 379 0.97 11.25 -17.46
C ARG A 379 0.09 10.65 -16.36
N THR A 380 -0.83 11.44 -15.79
CA THR A 380 -1.72 10.99 -14.72
C THR A 380 -2.77 10.03 -15.28
N ALA A 381 -3.36 10.33 -16.44
CA ALA A 381 -4.28 9.42 -17.12
C ALA A 381 -3.64 8.06 -17.45
N ALA A 382 -2.38 8.05 -17.90
CA ALA A 382 -1.64 6.81 -18.13
C ALA A 382 -1.39 6.01 -16.84
N MET A 383 -1.10 6.69 -15.72
CA MET A 383 -0.95 6.05 -14.40
C MET A 383 -2.27 5.45 -13.92
N ILE A 384 -3.38 6.18 -14.02
CA ILE A 384 -4.72 5.69 -13.65
C ILE A 384 -5.08 4.49 -14.51
N LYS A 385 -4.87 4.53 -15.84
CA LYS A 385 -5.14 3.39 -16.72
C LYS A 385 -4.30 2.16 -16.38
N LYS A 386 -3.09 2.34 -15.86
CA LYS A 386 -2.25 1.22 -15.41
C LYS A 386 -2.72 0.62 -14.08
N LEU A 387 -3.17 1.46 -13.14
CA LEU A 387 -3.67 1.05 -11.83
C LEU A 387 -5.09 0.46 -11.91
N ASN A 388 -5.94 1.08 -12.72
CA ASN A 388 -7.35 0.75 -12.93
C ASN A 388 -7.69 0.78 -14.43
N PRO A 389 -7.38 -0.30 -15.18
CA PRO A 389 -7.63 -0.39 -16.62
C PRO A 389 -9.11 -0.27 -17.00
N ASP A 390 -10.00 -0.60 -16.07
CA ASP A 390 -11.46 -0.61 -16.26
C ASP A 390 -12.10 0.72 -15.85
N PHE A 391 -11.31 1.72 -15.42
CA PHE A 391 -11.85 3.00 -14.98
C PHE A 391 -12.63 3.68 -16.11
N THR A 392 -13.85 4.09 -15.80
CA THR A 392 -14.70 4.88 -16.69
C THR A 392 -15.20 6.10 -15.93
N MET A 393 -15.39 7.19 -16.66
CA MET A 393 -15.98 8.40 -16.08
C MET A 393 -17.40 8.10 -15.60
N PRO A 394 -17.76 8.53 -14.37
CA PRO A 394 -19.13 8.48 -13.90
C PRO A 394 -20.11 9.14 -14.88
N VAL A 395 -21.25 8.50 -15.13
CA VAL A 395 -22.32 9.07 -15.95
C VAL A 395 -23.17 10.01 -15.10
N ARG A 396 -23.41 11.23 -15.62
CA ARG A 396 -24.33 12.21 -15.04
C ARG A 396 -25.74 12.04 -15.62
N PRO A 397 -26.82 12.32 -14.85
CA PRO A 397 -26.80 12.63 -13.43
C PRO A 397 -26.56 11.38 -12.57
N PHE A 398 -26.02 11.57 -11.38
CA PHE A 398 -25.84 10.51 -10.38
C PHE A 398 -27.20 10.02 -9.90
N LYS A 399 -27.29 8.73 -9.56
CA LYS A 399 -28.54 8.17 -9.06
C LYS A 399 -28.84 8.79 -7.69
N ARG A 400 -29.99 9.45 -7.56
CA ARG A 400 -30.51 9.88 -6.24
C ARG A 400 -31.39 8.76 -5.66
N MET A 401 -31.19 8.43 -4.39
CA MET A 401 -31.94 7.41 -3.67
C MET A 401 -32.21 7.93 -2.25
N LYS A 402 -33.46 7.91 -1.78
CA LYS A 402 -33.72 8.23 -0.37
C LYS A 402 -33.35 7.02 0.50
N TYR A 403 -33.02 7.27 1.77
CA TYR A 403 -32.75 6.26 2.77
C TYR A 403 -33.86 5.20 2.81
N THR A 404 -35.13 5.63 2.80
CA THR A 404 -36.29 4.73 2.78
C THR A 404 -36.29 3.81 1.57
N ASP A 405 -35.96 4.34 0.39
CA ASP A 405 -35.88 3.54 -0.85
C ASP A 405 -34.71 2.55 -0.80
N ALA A 406 -33.61 2.90 -0.13
CA ALA A 406 -32.47 2.01 0.08
C ALA A 406 -32.83 0.86 1.03
N ILE A 407 -33.55 1.13 2.12
CA ILE A 407 -34.07 0.10 3.04
C ILE A 407 -34.97 -0.88 2.29
N ASP A 408 -35.92 -0.37 1.49
CA ASP A 408 -36.79 -1.19 0.66
C ASP A 408 -36.00 -2.02 -0.36
N TRP A 409 -35.00 -1.42 -0.99
CA TRP A 409 -34.13 -2.09 -1.95
C TRP A 409 -33.32 -3.22 -1.29
N LEU A 410 -32.71 -2.99 -0.13
CA LEU A 410 -31.93 -3.98 0.62
C LEU A 410 -32.81 -5.17 1.02
N ASN A 411 -33.99 -4.90 1.56
CA ASN A 411 -34.96 -5.93 1.93
C ASN A 411 -35.45 -6.74 0.72
N ALA A 412 -35.70 -6.08 -0.42
CA ALA A 412 -36.11 -6.75 -1.65
C ALA A 412 -35.03 -7.66 -2.24
N HIS A 413 -33.76 -7.44 -1.89
CA HIS A 413 -32.61 -8.25 -2.34
C HIS A 413 -32.10 -9.23 -1.27
N ASP A 414 -32.86 -9.43 -0.18
CA ASP A 414 -32.48 -10.30 0.95
C ASP A 414 -31.10 -9.95 1.54
N ILE A 415 -30.78 -8.65 1.55
CA ILE A 415 -29.58 -8.11 2.19
C ILE A 415 -30.00 -7.66 3.58
N LYS A 416 -29.50 -8.37 4.58
CA LYS A 416 -29.85 -8.17 5.99
C LYS A 416 -28.89 -7.20 6.68
N ASN A 417 -29.35 -6.64 7.79
CA ASN A 417 -28.53 -5.79 8.66
C ASN A 417 -27.48 -6.61 9.44
N GLU A 418 -26.67 -5.95 10.26
CA GLU A 418 -25.59 -6.59 11.04
C GLU A 418 -26.08 -7.66 12.03
N ASN A 419 -27.37 -7.65 12.37
CA ASN A 419 -28.03 -8.61 13.26
C ASN A 419 -28.73 -9.76 12.51
N ASP A 420 -28.49 -9.92 11.21
CA ASP A 420 -29.12 -10.92 10.34
C ASP A 420 -30.66 -10.80 10.26
N GLN A 421 -31.17 -9.57 10.38
CA GLN A 421 -32.60 -9.23 10.27
C GLN A 421 -32.87 -8.33 9.05
N PRO A 422 -34.12 -8.28 8.54
CA PRO A 422 -34.52 -7.25 7.58
C PRO A 422 -34.27 -5.85 8.15
N HIS A 423 -33.88 -4.93 7.28
CA HIS A 423 -33.67 -3.54 7.65
C HIS A 423 -35.00 -2.85 8.02
N ALA A 424 -34.97 -2.03 9.06
CA ALA A 424 -36.09 -1.20 9.50
C ALA A 424 -35.74 0.29 9.45
N PHE A 425 -36.76 1.15 9.41
CA PHE A 425 -36.55 2.59 9.50
C PHE A 425 -35.88 2.95 10.84
N GLY A 426 -34.80 3.72 10.77
CA GLY A 426 -33.96 4.07 11.93
C GLY A 426 -32.71 3.20 12.05
N ASP A 427 -32.60 2.09 11.29
CA ASP A 427 -31.36 1.33 11.20
C ASP A 427 -30.28 2.15 10.46
N ASP A 428 -29.06 2.11 10.97
CA ASP A 428 -27.89 2.53 10.21
C ASP A 428 -27.57 1.49 9.12
N ILE A 429 -27.25 1.96 7.91
CA ILE A 429 -26.90 1.09 6.79
C ILE A 429 -25.40 0.84 6.84
N ALA A 430 -25.01 -0.21 7.54
CA ALA A 430 -23.60 -0.57 7.72
C ALA A 430 -22.86 -0.80 6.39
N GLU A 431 -21.53 -0.67 6.45
CA GLU A 431 -20.59 -0.75 5.30
C GLU A 431 -20.88 -1.93 4.37
N ALA A 432 -21.12 -3.12 4.93
CA ALA A 432 -21.29 -4.32 4.12
C ALA A 432 -22.57 -4.27 3.25
N ALA A 433 -23.67 -3.78 3.82
CA ALA A 433 -24.95 -3.63 3.11
C ALA A 433 -24.86 -2.50 2.07
N GLU A 434 -24.31 -1.34 2.48
CA GLU A 434 -24.08 -0.18 1.61
C GLU A 434 -23.24 -0.57 0.38
N ARG A 435 -22.09 -1.23 0.59
CA ARG A 435 -21.20 -1.64 -0.50
C ARG A 435 -21.87 -2.66 -1.40
N ARG A 436 -22.57 -3.66 -0.84
CA ARG A 436 -23.28 -4.66 -1.64
C ARG A 436 -24.34 -4.02 -2.54
N MET A 437 -25.13 -3.08 -2.00
CA MET A 437 -26.12 -2.34 -2.79
C MET A 437 -25.45 -1.54 -3.92
N THR A 438 -24.41 -0.77 -3.58
CA THR A 438 -23.71 0.09 -4.53
C THR A 438 -23.02 -0.73 -5.64
N ASP A 439 -22.42 -1.87 -5.29
CA ASP A 439 -21.75 -2.77 -6.24
C ASP A 439 -22.74 -3.47 -7.18
N ILE A 440 -23.93 -3.85 -6.70
CA ILE A 440 -24.98 -4.46 -7.53
C ILE A 440 -25.58 -3.43 -8.49
N LEU A 441 -25.85 -2.22 -8.00
CA LEU A 441 -26.36 -1.12 -8.83
C LEU A 441 -25.32 -0.58 -9.80
N ASN A 442 -24.03 -0.67 -9.43
CA ASN A 442 -22.85 -0.36 -10.24
C ASN A 442 -22.87 1.05 -10.88
N VAL A 443 -23.42 2.02 -10.15
CA VAL A 443 -23.44 3.45 -10.50
C VAL A 443 -23.14 4.28 -9.25
N PRO A 444 -22.65 5.53 -9.37
CA PRO A 444 -22.62 6.46 -8.25
C PRO A 444 -24.02 6.73 -7.72
N ILE A 445 -24.16 6.75 -6.40
CA ILE A 445 -25.44 6.98 -5.71
C ILE A 445 -25.29 8.13 -4.71
N PHE A 446 -26.14 9.14 -4.81
CA PHE A 446 -26.44 10.04 -3.71
C PHE A 446 -27.54 9.40 -2.86
N LEU A 447 -27.12 8.78 -1.76
CA LEU A 447 -28.03 8.27 -0.75
C LEU A 447 -28.38 9.43 0.19
N THR A 448 -29.67 9.75 0.32
CA THR A 448 -30.13 11.01 0.93
C THR A 448 -31.21 10.79 1.99
N HIS A 449 -31.52 11.82 2.77
CA HIS A 449 -32.65 11.82 3.70
C HIS A 449 -32.55 10.78 4.82
N PHE A 450 -31.41 10.75 5.52
CA PHE A 450 -31.21 9.83 6.64
C PHE A 450 -32.02 10.24 7.88
N PRO A 451 -32.46 9.27 8.72
CA PRO A 451 -33.17 9.55 9.96
C PRO A 451 -32.39 10.50 10.89
N THR A 452 -33.09 11.41 11.55
CA THR A 452 -32.48 12.41 12.44
C THR A 452 -31.75 11.79 13.63
N GLU A 453 -32.18 10.61 14.07
CA GLU A 453 -31.69 9.92 15.26
C GLU A 453 -30.30 9.29 15.06
N ILE A 454 -29.88 9.06 13.80
CA ILE A 454 -28.61 8.40 13.47
C ILE A 454 -27.60 9.34 12.81
N LYS A 455 -27.94 10.63 12.68
CA LYS A 455 -27.08 11.66 12.06
C LYS A 455 -26.71 12.74 13.08
N ALA A 456 -25.75 13.58 12.71
CA ALA A 456 -25.21 14.61 13.59
C ALA A 456 -26.25 15.70 13.92
N PHE A 457 -26.12 16.29 15.11
CA PHE A 457 -27.08 17.25 15.66
C PHE A 457 -27.25 18.54 14.84
N TYR A 458 -26.25 18.91 14.03
CA TYR A 458 -26.22 20.13 13.24
C TYR A 458 -26.99 20.05 11.92
N MET A 459 -27.43 18.85 11.51
CA MET A 459 -28.04 18.64 10.20
C MET A 459 -29.47 19.20 10.15
N GLN A 460 -29.79 19.95 9.09
CA GLN A 460 -31.12 20.49 8.84
C GLN A 460 -32.14 19.35 8.66
N LYS A 461 -33.33 19.48 9.27
CA LYS A 461 -34.44 18.55 9.05
C LYS A 461 -35.08 18.80 7.68
N ASP A 462 -35.54 17.74 7.04
CA ASP A 462 -36.33 17.88 5.82
C ASP A 462 -37.66 18.61 6.14
N PRO A 463 -38.02 19.66 5.38
CA PRO A 463 -39.20 20.48 5.66
C PRO A 463 -40.52 19.73 5.43
N THR A 464 -40.50 18.62 4.69
CA THR A 464 -41.68 17.79 4.35
C THR A 464 -41.80 16.52 5.21
N ASP A 465 -40.68 16.02 5.75
CA ASP A 465 -40.63 14.90 6.70
C ASP A 465 -39.60 15.16 7.81
N PRO A 466 -40.02 15.74 8.95
CA PRO A 466 -39.11 16.09 10.05
C PRO A 466 -38.41 14.89 10.74
N ARG A 467 -38.72 13.65 10.34
CA ARG A 467 -38.04 12.43 10.84
C ARG A 467 -36.69 12.21 10.16
N VAL A 468 -36.43 12.87 9.02
CA VAL A 468 -35.20 12.74 8.24
C VAL A 468 -34.51 14.10 8.08
N THR A 469 -33.24 14.08 7.69
CA THR A 469 -32.40 15.26 7.50
C THR A 469 -32.15 15.54 6.02
N GLU A 470 -31.87 16.78 5.64
CA GLU A 470 -31.34 17.13 4.31
C GLU A 470 -29.84 16.76 4.23
N SER A 471 -29.56 15.47 4.33
CA SER A 471 -28.23 14.88 4.32
C SER A 471 -28.01 14.02 3.08
N VAL A 472 -26.75 13.90 2.66
CA VAL A 472 -26.32 13.11 1.51
C VAL A 472 -25.00 12.39 1.81
N ASP A 473 -24.97 11.10 1.49
CA ASP A 473 -23.75 10.32 1.38
C ASP A 473 -23.55 9.94 -0.10
N CYS A 474 -22.35 10.19 -0.66
CA CYS A 474 -22.00 9.79 -2.02
C CYS A 474 -21.32 8.43 -2.02
N LEU A 475 -22.01 7.43 -2.56
CA LEU A 475 -21.58 6.05 -2.63
C LEU A 475 -20.99 5.75 -4.01
N MET A 476 -19.79 5.15 -4.02
CA MET A 476 -19.09 4.75 -5.24
C MET A 476 -18.92 3.23 -5.33
N PRO A 477 -19.15 2.61 -6.50
CA PRO A 477 -18.89 1.19 -6.71
C PRO A 477 -17.45 0.80 -6.33
N GLY A 478 -17.31 -0.32 -5.64
CA GLY A 478 -16.05 -0.86 -5.16
C GLY A 478 -15.52 -0.25 -3.87
N VAL A 479 -16.03 0.90 -3.41
CA VAL A 479 -15.58 1.54 -2.15
C VAL A 479 -16.72 1.74 -1.15
N GLY A 480 -17.88 2.21 -1.60
CA GLY A 480 -18.96 2.73 -0.75
C GLY A 480 -18.85 4.24 -0.58
N GLU A 481 -19.21 4.75 0.59
CA GLU A 481 -19.20 6.17 0.94
C GLU A 481 -17.81 6.82 0.80
N ILE A 482 -17.74 7.85 -0.05
CA ILE A 482 -16.54 8.70 -0.25
C ILE A 482 -16.76 10.17 0.16
N ILE A 483 -18.02 10.62 0.26
CA ILE A 483 -18.43 11.96 0.69
C ILE A 483 -19.59 11.80 1.67
N GLY A 484 -19.57 12.57 2.75
CA GLY A 484 -20.74 12.85 3.59
C GLY A 484 -21.00 14.35 3.62
N GLY A 485 -22.26 14.76 3.56
CA GLY A 485 -22.66 16.17 3.55
C GLY A 485 -24.09 16.40 4.01
N SER A 486 -24.42 17.65 4.29
CA SER A 486 -25.78 18.05 4.66
C SER A 486 -26.01 19.55 4.47
N MET A 487 -27.28 19.94 4.41
CA MET A 487 -27.69 21.27 4.82
C MET A 487 -27.54 21.42 6.33
N ARG A 488 -27.31 22.65 6.80
CA ARG A 488 -27.05 22.95 8.21
C ARG A 488 -28.26 23.63 8.83
N MET A 489 -28.52 23.30 10.08
CA MET A 489 -29.60 23.91 10.85
C MET A 489 -29.41 25.41 10.95
N ASP A 490 -30.33 26.23 10.43
CA ASP A 490 -30.19 27.70 10.38
C ASP A 490 -31.06 28.43 11.42
N ASP A 491 -31.99 27.75 12.08
CA ASP A 491 -32.78 28.32 13.18
C ASP A 491 -32.05 28.23 14.54
N TYR A 492 -31.98 29.36 15.24
CA TYR A 492 -31.31 29.44 16.54
C TYR A 492 -32.02 28.60 17.62
N ALA A 493 -33.35 28.62 17.69
CA ALA A 493 -34.07 27.90 18.72
C ALA A 493 -33.98 26.39 18.52
N GLU A 494 -34.07 25.95 17.27
CA GLU A 494 -33.90 24.55 16.88
C GLU A 494 -32.48 24.05 17.22
N LEU A 495 -31.45 24.86 16.93
CA LEU A 495 -30.07 24.51 17.24
C LEU A 495 -29.84 24.34 18.75
N MET A 496 -30.42 25.24 19.56
CA MET A 496 -30.34 25.13 21.02
C MET A 496 -31.07 23.90 21.56
N GLU A 497 -32.22 23.54 20.97
CA GLU A 497 -32.92 22.29 21.29
C GLU A 497 -32.07 21.07 20.92
N ALA A 498 -31.39 21.10 19.78
CA ALA A 498 -30.48 20.04 19.35
C ALA A 498 -29.31 19.84 20.33
N TYR A 499 -28.68 20.92 20.80
CA TYR A 499 -27.66 20.86 21.87
C TYR A 499 -28.21 20.17 23.12
N GLN A 500 -29.40 20.57 23.58
CA GLN A 500 -30.04 20.02 24.77
C GLN A 500 -30.37 18.53 24.59
N LYS A 501 -30.99 18.14 23.46
CA LYS A 501 -31.40 16.76 23.17
C LYS A 501 -30.21 15.80 23.13
N ASN A 502 -29.07 16.27 22.61
CA ASN A 502 -27.85 15.46 22.49
C ASN A 502 -26.95 15.53 23.73
N GLY A 503 -27.34 16.27 24.77
CA GLY A 503 -26.54 16.43 25.99
C GLY A 503 -25.20 17.13 25.76
N ILE A 504 -25.11 18.01 24.76
CA ILE A 504 -23.90 18.75 24.41
C ILE A 504 -23.98 20.14 25.06
N PRO A 505 -23.00 20.54 25.88
CA PRO A 505 -22.97 21.90 26.43
C PRO A 505 -22.77 22.91 25.29
N SER A 506 -23.67 23.88 25.19
CA SER A 506 -23.68 24.87 24.10
C SER A 506 -22.69 26.02 24.33
N GLU A 507 -22.27 26.25 25.57
CA GLU A 507 -21.43 27.39 25.97
C GLU A 507 -20.09 27.46 25.22
N PRO A 508 -19.35 26.35 25.01
CA PRO A 508 -18.12 26.36 24.21
C PRO A 508 -18.35 26.65 22.71
N TYR A 509 -19.60 26.57 22.24
CA TYR A 509 -20.01 26.77 20.85
C TYR A 509 -20.65 28.13 20.63
N TYR A 510 -20.44 29.12 21.50
CA TYR A 510 -21.04 30.46 21.37
C TYR A 510 -20.80 31.08 19.97
N TRP A 511 -19.62 30.87 19.41
CA TRP A 511 -19.24 31.35 18.08
C TRP A 511 -19.97 30.64 16.94
N TYR A 512 -20.44 29.40 17.17
CA TYR A 512 -21.23 28.62 16.23
C TYR A 512 -22.72 29.00 16.32
N THR A 513 -23.23 29.19 17.53
CA THR A 513 -24.63 29.63 17.74
C THR A 513 -24.84 31.08 17.33
N ASP A 514 -23.82 31.93 17.43
CA ASP A 514 -23.84 33.31 16.92
C ASP A 514 -24.07 33.38 15.40
N LEU A 515 -23.68 32.36 14.64
CA LEU A 515 -23.97 32.28 13.19
C LEU A 515 -25.48 32.29 12.89
N ARG A 516 -26.30 31.81 13.82
CA ARG A 516 -27.78 31.77 13.69
C ARG A 516 -28.44 33.06 14.19
N ARG A 517 -27.67 33.96 14.81
CA ARG A 517 -28.15 35.23 15.37
C ARG A 517 -27.79 36.42 14.50
N TYR A 518 -26.59 36.43 13.93
CA TYR A 518 -26.05 37.56 13.17
C TYR A 518 -26.18 37.35 11.66
N GLY A 519 -27.42 37.33 11.17
CA GLY A 519 -27.70 37.24 9.73
C GLY A 519 -27.50 35.84 9.17
N THR A 520 -28.25 34.87 9.69
CA THR A 520 -28.22 33.49 9.21
C THR A 520 -28.71 33.36 7.77
N SER A 521 -28.25 32.32 7.08
CA SER A 521 -28.58 31.96 5.71
C SER A 521 -28.78 30.45 5.61
N PRO A 522 -29.63 29.95 4.70
CA PRO A 522 -29.65 28.54 4.34
C PRO A 522 -28.30 28.17 3.69
N HIS A 523 -27.58 27.24 4.30
CA HIS A 523 -26.25 26.84 3.86
C HIS A 523 -26.03 25.35 4.06
N GLY A 524 -25.03 24.82 3.37
CA GLY A 524 -24.72 23.40 3.40
C GLY A 524 -23.30 23.12 2.94
N GLY A 525 -22.84 21.93 3.25
CA GLY A 525 -21.48 21.54 2.93
C GLY A 525 -21.25 20.05 3.02
N TYR A 526 -20.00 19.67 2.88
CA TYR A 526 -19.59 18.28 2.75
C TYR A 526 -18.13 18.09 3.12
N GLY A 527 -17.80 16.86 3.48
CA GLY A 527 -16.46 16.35 3.68
C GLY A 527 -16.18 15.15 2.78
N LEU A 528 -15.04 15.19 2.08
CA LEU A 528 -14.55 14.12 1.21
C LEU A 528 -13.24 13.57 1.76
N GLY A 529 -13.22 12.26 2.05
CA GLY A 529 -11.99 11.56 2.44
C GLY A 529 -11.11 11.29 1.22
N LEU A 530 -10.01 12.04 1.06
CA LEU A 530 -9.16 11.96 -0.12
C LEU A 530 -8.63 10.54 -0.35
N GLU A 531 -8.25 9.83 0.71
CA GLU A 531 -7.78 8.46 0.61
C GLU A 531 -8.84 7.48 0.11
N ARG A 532 -10.13 7.68 0.46
CA ARG A 532 -11.23 6.86 -0.06
C ARG A 532 -11.47 7.17 -1.55
N PHE A 533 -11.42 8.45 -1.94
CA PHE A 533 -11.52 8.86 -3.35
C PHE A 533 -10.40 8.25 -4.20
N LEU A 534 -9.16 8.26 -3.70
CA LEU A 534 -8.02 7.64 -4.37
C LEU A 534 -8.14 6.11 -4.42
N ALA A 535 -8.67 5.48 -3.37
CA ALA A 535 -8.85 4.04 -3.36
C ALA A 535 -9.85 3.61 -4.45
N TRP A 536 -10.91 4.40 -4.64
CA TRP A 536 -11.85 4.21 -5.74
C TRP A 536 -11.19 4.43 -7.11
N LEU A 537 -10.60 5.62 -7.34
CA LEU A 537 -10.01 5.99 -8.63
C LEU A 537 -8.91 5.02 -9.08
N CYS A 538 -8.02 4.64 -8.15
CA CYS A 538 -6.86 3.78 -8.40
C CYS A 538 -7.14 2.28 -8.14
N LYS A 539 -8.38 1.87 -7.86
CA LYS A 539 -8.77 0.48 -7.56
C LYS A 539 -7.94 -0.17 -6.45
N GLN A 540 -7.64 0.60 -5.40
CA GLN A 540 -6.86 0.11 -4.26
C GLN A 540 -7.75 -0.62 -3.26
N HIS A 541 -7.28 -1.77 -2.80
CA HIS A 541 -8.02 -2.62 -1.86
C HIS A 541 -8.16 -1.98 -0.46
N THR A 542 -7.26 -1.06 -0.10
CA THR A 542 -7.31 -0.34 1.18
C THR A 542 -6.80 1.09 1.04
N VAL A 543 -7.39 2.01 1.82
CA VAL A 543 -6.94 3.41 1.94
C VAL A 543 -5.51 3.57 2.48
N ARG A 544 -4.96 2.52 3.08
CA ARG A 544 -3.56 2.52 3.55
C ARG A 544 -2.58 2.65 2.39
N ASP A 545 -2.93 2.13 1.22
CA ASP A 545 -2.07 2.16 0.04
C ASP A 545 -2.12 3.49 -0.71
N THR A 546 -3.11 4.34 -0.40
CA THR A 546 -3.22 5.71 -0.93
C THR A 546 -2.52 6.76 -0.04
N CYS A 547 -1.87 6.30 1.03
CA CYS A 547 -1.08 7.13 1.94
C CYS A 547 0.42 7.04 1.63
N LEU A 548 1.16 8.10 1.96
CA LEU A 548 2.61 8.00 2.06
C LEU A 548 2.99 7.04 3.19
N PHE A 549 2.58 7.38 4.41
CA PHE A 549 2.74 6.57 5.62
C PHE A 549 1.43 6.57 6.42
N PRO A 550 0.60 5.52 6.32
CA PRO A 550 -0.72 5.52 6.95
C PRO A 550 -0.65 5.50 8.48
N ARG A 551 -1.66 6.10 9.13
CA ARG A 551 -1.90 6.01 10.57
C ARG A 551 -3.22 5.30 10.82
N TYR A 552 -3.19 4.31 11.71
CA TYR A 552 -4.37 3.57 12.15
C TYR A 552 -4.07 2.92 13.49
N MET A 553 -5.07 2.34 14.15
CA MET A 553 -4.89 1.63 15.42
C MET A 553 -3.76 0.59 15.31
N GLY A 554 -2.70 0.73 16.10
CA GLY A 554 -1.54 -0.17 16.06
C GLY A 554 -0.42 0.23 15.09
N ARG A 555 -0.53 1.34 14.35
CA ARG A 555 0.56 1.90 13.52
C ARG A 555 0.69 3.41 13.66
N CYS A 556 1.83 3.83 14.22
CA CYS A 556 2.32 5.22 14.20
C CYS A 556 3.83 5.24 13.84
N LYS A 557 4.20 4.48 12.81
CA LYS A 557 5.57 4.37 12.27
C LYS A 557 5.52 4.64 10.76
N PRO A 558 6.66 5.00 10.12
CA PRO A 558 6.75 5.02 8.66
C PRO A 558 6.16 3.76 8.04
#